data_AF-A0A017TE91-F1
#
_entry.id   AF-A0A017TE91-F1
#
_cell.length_a   1.000
_cell.length_b   1.000
_cell.length_c   1.000
_cell.angle_alpha   90.00
_cell.angle_beta   90.00
_cell.angle_gamma   90.00
#
_symmetry.space_group_name_H-M   'P 1'
#
loop_
_entity.id
_entity.type
_entity.pdbx_description
1 polymer ?
#
loop_
_entity_poly.entity_id
_entity_poly.type
_entity_poly.pdbx_seq_one_letter_code
_entity_poly.pdbx_strand_id
1 'polypeptide(L)'
;MGRVRDAHDVALDEAEHTMASLQERIGELLPAYLAGEAMPIEERLAMAAELEALFMQAEGMMQQVHEVLVATAAVTGVDAMVQRLFRQIDEVRAAFAGCRAQFESASAIFGSGAGVS
;
A
#
# COMPACT_ATOMS: atom_id res chain seq x y z
N MET A 1 -31.02 -19.41 2.73
CA MET A 1 -30.53 -18.70 3.92
C MET A 1 -29.40 -17.79 3.47
N GLY A 2 -29.67 -16.49 3.31
CA GLY A 2 -28.59 -15.53 2.99
C GLY A 2 -27.73 -15.38 4.24
N ARG A 3 -26.43 -15.69 4.13
CA ARG A 3 -25.49 -15.33 5.20
C ARG A 3 -25.52 -13.81 5.30
N VAL A 4 -25.89 -13.29 6.47
CA VAL A 4 -25.62 -11.90 6.82
C VAL A 4 -24.11 -11.75 6.68
N ARG A 5 -23.65 -10.91 5.74
CA ARG A 5 -22.22 -10.56 5.65
C ARG A 5 -21.81 -10.06 7.03
N ASP A 6 -20.85 -10.72 7.66
CA ASP A 6 -20.35 -10.24 8.93
C ASP A 6 -19.51 -8.96 8.69
N ALA A 7 -19.18 -8.24 9.76
CA ALA A 7 -18.40 -7.01 9.64
C ALA A 7 -16.99 -7.25 9.03
N HIS A 8 -16.45 -8.46 9.14
CA HIS A 8 -15.17 -8.84 8.56
C HIS A 8 -15.27 -9.03 7.05
N ASP A 9 -16.35 -9.65 6.55
CA ASP A 9 -16.60 -9.79 5.11
C ASP A 9 -16.69 -8.43 4.43
N VAL A 10 -17.36 -7.46 5.06
CA VAL A 10 -17.46 -6.08 4.54
C VAL A 10 -16.09 -5.39 4.54
N ALA A 11 -15.32 -5.54 5.62
CA ALA A 11 -14.00 -4.94 5.72
C ALA A 11 -13.00 -5.53 4.71
N LEU A 12 -13.07 -6.83 4.43
CA LEU A 12 -12.22 -7.48 3.42
C LEU A 12 -12.57 -7.01 2.01
N ASP A 13 -13.86 -6.92 1.68
CA ASP A 13 -14.32 -6.38 0.38
C ASP A 13 -13.87 -4.92 0.21
N GLU A 14 -14.07 -4.06 1.21
CA GLU A 14 -13.66 -2.66 1.16
C GLU A 14 -12.15 -2.52 1.00
N ALA A 15 -11.38 -3.35 1.71
CA ALA A 15 -9.94 -3.37 1.60
C ALA A 15 -9.47 -3.82 0.22
N GLU A 16 -10.11 -4.82 -0.40
CA GLU A 16 -9.78 -5.27 -1.75
C GLU A 16 -9.94 -4.13 -2.77
N HIS A 17 -11.07 -3.42 -2.74
CA HIS A 17 -11.33 -2.30 -3.65
C HIS A 17 -10.38 -1.12 -3.41
N THR A 18 -10.13 -0.81 -2.14
CA THR A 18 -9.24 0.30 -1.77
C THR A 18 -7.79 -0.01 -2.14
N MET A 19 -7.30 -1.23 -1.87
CA MET A 19 -5.96 -1.65 -2.23
C MET A 19 -5.74 -1.64 -3.74
N ALA A 20 -6.72 -2.08 -4.53
CA ALA A 20 -6.63 -2.01 -5.99
C ALA A 20 -6.48 -0.55 -6.47
N SER A 21 -7.28 0.36 -5.91
CA SER A 21 -7.20 1.80 -6.22
C SER A 21 -5.85 2.42 -5.82
N LEU A 22 -5.32 2.05 -4.65
CA LEU A 22 -4.00 2.51 -4.18
C LEU A 22 -2.88 1.97 -5.07
N GLN A 23 -2.93 0.70 -5.47
CA GLN A 23 -1.97 0.10 -6.39
C GLN A 23 -1.96 0.80 -7.74
N GLU A 24 -3.13 1.08 -8.31
CA GLU A 24 -3.26 1.82 -9.57
C GLU A 24 -2.63 3.21 -9.44
N ARG A 25 -3.02 3.96 -8.41
CA ARG A 25 -2.53 5.33 -8.21
C ARG A 25 -1.02 5.39 -8.01
N ILE A 26 -0.44 4.50 -7.21
CA ILE A 26 1.01 4.41 -7.03
C ILE A 26 1.69 3.97 -8.32
N GLY A 27 1.10 3.01 -9.04
CA GLY A 27 1.59 2.53 -10.33
C GLY A 27 1.65 3.61 -11.41
N GLU A 28 0.76 4.60 -11.35
CA GLU A 28 0.81 5.79 -12.22
C GLU A 28 1.81 6.84 -11.73
N LEU A 29 1.78 7.14 -10.43
CA LEU A 29 2.47 8.29 -9.87
C LEU A 29 3.98 8.04 -9.69
N LEU A 30 4.37 6.81 -9.33
CA LEU A 30 5.77 6.45 -9.10
C LEU A 30 6.60 6.54 -10.38
N PRO A 31 6.21 5.96 -11.53
CA PRO A 31 6.97 6.13 -12.78
C PRO A 31 7.10 7.59 -13.21
N ALA A 32 6.04 8.38 -13.05
CA ALA A 32 6.07 9.81 -13.36
C ALA A 32 7.08 10.56 -12.47
N TYR A 33 7.13 10.23 -11.18
CA TYR A 33 8.10 10.79 -10.24
C TYR A 33 9.55 10.40 -10.59
N LEU A 34 9.76 9.13 -10.96
CA LEU A 34 11.08 8.60 -11.33
C LEU A 34 11.58 9.17 -12.66
N ALA A 35 10.70 9.37 -13.64
CA ALA A 35 11.06 9.90 -14.97
C ALA A 35 11.22 11.43 -15.01
N GLY A 36 10.76 12.14 -13.99
CA GLY A 36 10.59 13.59 -13.99
C GLY A 36 11.87 14.42 -13.90
N GLU A 37 13.00 14.06 -14.55
CA GLU A 37 14.28 14.80 -14.46
C GLU A 37 14.16 16.31 -14.72
N ALA A 38 13.18 16.75 -15.53
CA ALA A 38 12.89 18.16 -15.82
C ALA A 38 11.66 18.73 -15.08
N MET A 39 11.08 17.98 -14.15
CA MET A 39 9.91 18.39 -13.37
C MET A 39 10.27 19.53 -12.41
N PRO A 40 9.43 20.58 -12.32
CA PRO A 40 9.59 21.64 -11.33
C PRO A 40 9.67 21.07 -9.90
N ILE A 41 10.52 21.66 -9.07
CA ILE A 41 10.75 21.16 -7.70
C ILE A 41 9.48 21.15 -6.86
N GLU A 42 8.59 22.13 -7.01
CA GLU A 42 7.32 22.21 -6.28
C GLU A 42 6.37 21.06 -6.65
N GLU A 43 6.25 20.76 -7.95
CA GLU A 43 5.44 19.65 -8.46
C GLU A 43 6.01 18.31 -7.99
N ARG A 44 7.34 18.17 -8.01
CA ARG A 44 8.03 16.98 -7.51
C ARG A 44 7.81 16.77 -6.01
N LEU A 45 7.85 17.83 -5.20
CA LEU A 45 7.57 17.76 -3.76
C LEU A 45 6.10 17.40 -3.48
N ALA A 46 5.16 17.95 -4.25
CA ALA A 46 3.75 17.59 -4.14
C ALA A 46 3.51 16.12 -4.47
N MET A 47 4.12 15.61 -5.55
CA MET A 47 4.06 14.19 -5.90
C MET A 47 4.73 13.29 -4.86
N ALA A 48 5.85 13.72 -4.27
CA ALA A 48 6.50 12.98 -3.19
C ALA A 48 5.58 12.87 -1.97
N ALA A 49 4.93 13.96 -1.55
CA ALA A 49 3.98 13.96 -0.45
C ALA A 49 2.75 13.09 -0.74
N GLU A 50 2.25 13.10 -1.98
CA GLU A 50 1.15 12.23 -2.38
C GLU A 50 1.57 10.74 -2.37
N LEU A 51 2.74 10.40 -2.90
CA LEU A 51 3.29 9.03 -2.83
C LEU A 51 3.44 8.55 -1.39
N GLU A 52 3.99 9.38 -0.49
CA GLU A 52 4.11 9.06 0.93
C GLU A 52 2.75 8.79 1.58
N ALA A 53 1.75 9.62 1.30
CA ALA A 53 0.39 9.43 1.80
C ALA A 53 -0.22 8.12 1.30
N LEU A 54 -0.05 7.80 0.01
CA LEU A 54 -0.56 6.56 -0.60
C LEU A 54 0.11 5.32 -0.01
N PHE A 55 1.44 5.36 0.20
CA PHE A 55 2.16 4.26 0.86
C PHE A 55 1.67 4.04 2.29
N MET A 56 1.49 5.11 3.07
CA MET A 56 0.94 5.00 4.43
C MET A 56 -0.48 4.43 4.45
N GLN A 57 -1.34 4.85 3.51
CA GLN A 57 -2.70 4.31 3.39
C GLN A 57 -2.69 2.83 3.06
N ALA A 58 -1.82 2.39 2.15
CA ALA A 58 -1.68 0.99 1.79
C ALA A 58 -1.16 0.15 2.96
N GLU A 59 -0.18 0.64 3.71
CA GLU A 59 0.32 -0.03 4.93
C GLU A 59 -0.78 -0.20 5.97
N GLY A 60 -1.55 0.86 6.24
CA GLY A 60 -2.69 0.80 7.15
C GLY A 60 -3.75 -0.21 6.71
N MET A 61 -4.09 -0.21 5.42
CA MET A 61 -5.08 -1.13 4.86
C MET A 61 -4.61 -2.59 4.94
N MET A 62 -3.36 -2.88 4.54
CA MET A 62 -2.79 -4.22 4.66
C MET A 62 -2.72 -4.70 6.11
N GLN A 63 -2.46 -3.80 7.05
CA GLN A 63 -2.48 -4.11 8.48
C GLN A 63 -3.91 -4.46 8.95
N GLN A 64 -4.91 -3.68 8.54
CA GLN A 64 -6.32 -3.95 8.86
C GLN A 64 -6.77 -5.30 8.32
N VAL A 65 -6.47 -5.63 7.05
CA VAL A 65 -6.81 -6.94 6.46
C VAL A 65 -6.12 -8.06 7.24
N HIS A 66 -4.84 -7.90 7.58
CA HIS A 66 -4.11 -8.89 8.36
C HIS A 66 -4.75 -9.12 9.74
N GLU A 67 -5.15 -8.06 10.44
CA GLU A 67 -5.85 -8.17 11.73
C GLU A 67 -7.19 -8.89 11.61
N VAL A 68 -7.97 -8.58 10.56
CA VAL A 68 -9.22 -9.28 10.27
C VAL A 68 -8.96 -10.77 10.03
N LEU A 69 -7.95 -11.12 9.22
CA LEU A 69 -7.61 -12.52 8.97
C LEU A 69 -7.16 -13.25 10.23
N VAL A 70 -6.37 -12.61 11.10
CA VAL A 70 -5.96 -13.19 12.39
C VAL A 70 -7.17 -13.41 13.29
N ALA A 71 -8.11 -12.45 13.35
CA ALA A 71 -9.33 -12.59 14.13
C ALA A 71 -10.22 -13.72 13.60
N THR A 72 -10.43 -13.79 12.28
CA THR A 72 -11.16 -14.89 11.63
C THR A 72 -10.49 -16.23 11.92
N ALA A 73 -9.17 -16.33 11.75
CA ALA A 73 -8.40 -17.53 12.03
C ALA A 73 -8.53 -18.01 13.49
N ALA A 74 -8.60 -17.09 14.45
CA ALA A 74 -8.79 -17.42 15.85
C ALA A 74 -10.18 -18.01 16.15
N VAL A 75 -11.20 -17.61 15.38
CA VAL A 75 -12.59 -18.07 15.55
C VAL A 75 -12.87 -19.35 14.77
N THR A 76 -12.39 -19.45 13.53
CA THR A 76 -12.72 -20.56 12.61
C THR A 76 -11.61 -21.60 12.48
N GLY A 77 -10.43 -21.34 13.05
CA GLY A 77 -9.21 -22.09 12.79
C GLY A 77 -8.49 -21.60 11.53
N VAL A 78 -7.20 -21.94 11.43
CA VAL A 78 -6.38 -21.67 10.24
C VAL A 78 -6.58 -22.81 9.25
N ASP A 79 -7.31 -22.55 8.16
CA ASP A 79 -7.47 -23.47 7.05
C ASP A 79 -6.67 -23.05 5.80
N ALA A 80 -6.77 -23.83 4.73
CA ALA A 80 -6.05 -23.56 3.48
C ALA A 80 -6.46 -22.23 2.82
N MET A 81 -7.68 -21.75 3.03
CA MET A 81 -8.15 -20.47 2.51
C MET A 81 -7.53 -19.31 3.29
N VAL A 82 -7.53 -19.38 4.62
CA VAL A 82 -6.88 -18.38 5.48
C VAL A 82 -5.38 -18.29 5.20
N GLN A 83 -4.69 -19.43 5.06
CA GLN A 83 -3.26 -19.45 4.70
C GLN A 83 -2.99 -18.81 3.34
N ARG A 84 -3.87 -19.05 2.36
CA ARG A 84 -3.78 -18.42 1.04
C ARG A 84 -3.94 -16.90 1.14
N LEU A 85 -4.89 -16.42 1.92
CA LEU A 85 -5.15 -14.99 2.11
C LEU A 85 -3.96 -14.30 2.81
N PHE A 86 -3.36 -14.92 3.83
CA PHE A 86 -2.12 -14.39 4.44
C PHE A 86 -1.00 -14.24 3.42
N ARG A 87 -0.78 -15.28 2.60
CA ARG A 87 0.25 -15.24 1.56
C ARG A 87 -0.01 -14.12 0.54
N GLN A 88 -1.26 -13.91 0.15
CA GLN A 88 -1.62 -12.83 -0.78
C GLN A 88 -1.30 -11.45 -0.17
N ILE A 89 -1.58 -11.22 1.11
CA ILE A 89 -1.19 -9.98 1.78
C ILE A 89 0.33 -9.81 1.79
N ASP A 90 1.09 -10.87 2.08
CA ASP A 90 2.55 -10.80 2.09
C ASP A 90 3.14 -10.49 0.70
N GLU A 91 2.56 -11.07 -0.36
CA GLU A 91 2.93 -10.76 -1.75
C GLU A 91 2.64 -9.30 -2.09
N VAL A 92 1.50 -8.77 -1.65
CA VAL A 92 1.15 -7.35 -1.82
C VAL A 92 2.11 -6.46 -1.04
N ARG A 93 2.39 -6.76 0.23
CA ARG A 93 3.37 -6.04 1.06
C ARG A 93 4.74 -5.97 0.40
N ALA A 94 5.21 -7.08 -0.16
CA ALA A 94 6.50 -7.13 -0.86
C ALA A 94 6.51 -6.22 -2.10
N ALA A 95 5.42 -6.20 -2.88
CA ALA A 95 5.30 -5.31 -4.05
C ALA A 95 5.33 -3.83 -3.64
N PHE A 96 4.60 -3.45 -2.59
CA PHE A 96 4.59 -2.09 -2.06
C PHE A 96 5.95 -1.69 -1.48
N ALA A 97 6.61 -2.58 -0.75
CA ALA A 97 7.97 -2.34 -0.24
C ALA A 97 8.97 -2.08 -1.37
N GLY A 98 8.87 -2.83 -2.47
CA GLY A 98 9.68 -2.59 -3.68
C GLY A 98 9.41 -1.24 -4.34
N CYS A 99 8.15 -0.80 -4.37
CA CYS A 99 7.78 0.54 -4.87
C CYS A 99 8.31 1.65 -3.96
N ARG A 100 8.17 1.48 -2.63
CA ARG A 100 8.65 2.41 -1.62
C ARG A 100 10.17 2.56 -1.66
N ALA A 101 10.92 1.45 -1.81
CA ALA A 101 12.37 1.50 -1.93
C ALA A 101 12.84 2.27 -3.18
N GLN A 102 12.15 2.12 -4.32
CA GLN A 102 12.43 2.91 -5.53
C GLN A 102 12.17 4.40 -5.29
N PHE A 103 11.05 4.72 -4.65
CA PHE A 103 10.71 6.09 -4.26
C PHE A 103 11.77 6.69 -3.31
N GLU A 104 12.14 6.01 -2.24
CA GLU A 104 13.13 6.48 -1.26
C GLU A 104 14.52 6.66 -1.89
N SER A 105 14.91 5.76 -2.79
CA SER A 105 16.17 5.90 -3.53
C SER A 105 16.16 7.14 -4.43
N ALA A 106 15.05 7.42 -5.11
CA ALA A 106 14.92 8.60 -5.96
C ALA A 106 14.79 9.88 -5.13
N SER A 107 13.98 9.88 -4.08
CA SER A 107 13.79 11.04 -3.22
C SER A 107 15.08 11.44 -2.49
N ALA A 108 15.94 10.48 -2.12
CA ALA A 108 17.26 10.78 -1.57
C ALA A 108 18.17 11.53 -2.55
N ILE A 109 18.10 11.24 -3.84
CA ILE A 109 18.88 11.92 -4.90
C ILE A 109 18.43 13.37 -5.05
N PHE A 110 17.13 13.63 -5.00
CA PHE A 110 16.58 14.97 -5.18
C PHE A 110 16.45 15.78 -3.88
N GLY A 111 16.44 15.10 -2.73
CA GLY A 111 16.26 15.67 -1.38
C GLY A 111 17.56 15.93 -0.62
N SER A 112 18.72 15.43 -1.07
CA SER A 112 20.03 15.74 -0.47
C SER A 112 20.64 17.05 -1.00
N GLY A 113 19.81 18.11 -1.01
CA GLY A 113 20.22 19.50 -1.20
C GLY A 113 20.01 20.36 0.04
N ALA A 114 19.46 19.80 1.13
CA ALA A 114 19.36 20.48 2.43
C ALA A 114 20.63 20.25 3.26
N GLY A 115 21.79 20.53 2.65
CA GLY A 115 22.96 20.96 3.40
C GLY A 115 22.74 22.40 3.84
N VAL A 116 21.90 22.60 4.86
CA VAL A 116 21.92 23.84 5.63
C VAL A 116 22.79 23.57 6.85
N SER A 117 24.04 24.05 6.74
CA SER A 117 24.92 24.30 7.89
C SER A 117 24.32 25.33 8.82
#